data_AF-A0A3M1RDK1-F1
#
_entry.id   AF-A0A3M1RDK1-F1
#
_cell.length_a   1.000
_cell.length_b   1.000
_cell.length_c   1.000
_cell.angle_alpha   90.00
_cell.angle_beta   90.00
_cell.angle_gamma   90.00
#
_symmetry.space_group_name_H-M   'P 1'
#
loop_
_entity.id
_entity.type
_entity.pdbx_description
1 polymer ?
#
loop_
_entity_poly.entity_id
_entity_poly.type
_entity_poly.pdbx_seq_one_letter_code
_entity_poly.pdbx_strand_id
1 'polypeptide(L)'
;MTVKPEEKAPSDSRLKGAFCYFPIIGWIISLFFILTEKDDRYVRFNAYQGLLLLIVFFVVYMALDVLSALMAQTLYPELAIAIAKRLLPIIYLGVSLLLIYKSLLGERLLLPTIGKAAERQV
;
A
#
# COMPACT_ATOMS: atom_id res chain seq x y z
N MET A 1 24.23 -18.22 10.41
CA MET A 1 24.26 -17.39 9.18
C MET A 1 24.25 -15.94 9.63
N THR A 2 25.41 -15.30 9.65
CA THR A 2 25.56 -13.91 10.04
C THR A 2 24.96 -13.04 8.95
N VAL A 3 23.73 -12.57 9.18
CA VAL A 3 23.09 -11.58 8.33
C VAL A 3 23.97 -10.34 8.35
N LYS A 4 24.66 -10.07 7.23
CA LYS A 4 25.34 -8.80 6.98
C LYS A 4 24.35 -7.69 7.35
N PRO A 5 24.73 -6.67 8.13
CA PRO A 5 23.81 -5.58 8.42
C PRO A 5 23.40 -5.01 7.07
N GLU A 6 22.12 -5.20 6.68
CA GLU A 6 21.59 -4.53 5.50
C GLU A 6 21.94 -3.06 5.65
N GLU A 7 22.66 -2.52 4.67
CA GLU A 7 22.95 -1.10 4.60
C GLU A 7 21.60 -0.39 4.44
N LYS A 8 21.03 0.00 5.59
CA LYS A 8 19.72 0.62 5.67
C LYS A 8 19.73 1.84 4.75
N ALA A 9 18.65 2.03 3.99
CA ALA A 9 18.53 3.13 3.04
C ALA A 9 18.91 4.49 3.67
N PRO A 10 19.39 5.48 2.91
CA PRO A 10 19.66 6.82 3.45
C PRO A 10 18.44 7.41 4.16
N SER A 11 18.66 8.22 5.19
CA SER A 11 17.57 8.80 6.01
C SER A 11 16.53 9.55 5.17
N ASP A 12 16.97 10.28 4.14
CA ASP A 12 16.09 10.98 3.20
C ASP A 12 15.19 10.01 2.43
N SER A 13 15.77 8.94 1.86
CA SER A 13 15.03 7.89 1.16
C SER A 13 14.00 7.18 2.04
N ARG A 14 14.31 6.97 3.33
CA ARG A 14 13.38 6.38 4.31
C ARG A 14 12.13 7.23 4.50
N LEU A 15 12.34 8.55 4.64
CA LEU A 15 11.27 9.51 4.84
C LEU A 15 10.40 9.63 3.58
N LYS A 16 11.02 9.73 2.40
CA LYS A 16 10.33 9.71 1.10
C LYS A 16 9.47 8.46 0.94
N GLY A 17 10.03 7.29 1.21
CA GLY A 17 9.31 6.01 1.15
C GLY A 17 8.12 5.95 2.11
N ALA A 18 8.26 6.50 3.32
CA ALA A 18 7.18 6.51 4.30
C ALA A 18 5.99 7.37 3.84
N PHE A 19 6.26 8.52 3.21
CA PHE A 19 5.20 9.38 2.69
C PHE A 19 4.35 8.74 1.59
N CYS A 20 4.90 7.80 0.82
CA CYS A 20 4.15 7.06 -0.21
C CYS A 20 2.95 6.29 0.35
N TYR A 21 2.98 5.92 1.63
CA TYR A 21 1.94 5.13 2.29
C TYR A 21 0.94 5.98 3.09
N PHE A 22 1.03 7.30 3.03
CA PHE A 22 0.08 8.16 3.74
C PHE A 22 -1.34 7.95 3.18
N PRO A 23 -2.35 7.58 3.99
CA PRO A 23 -3.66 7.14 3.47
C PRO A 23 -4.38 8.14 2.55
N ILE A 24 -4.24 9.43 2.83
CA ILE A 24 -5.01 10.50 2.15
C ILE A 24 -4.26 11.03 0.93
N ILE A 25 -2.96 11.32 1.08
CA ILE A 25 -2.15 12.03 0.07
C ILE A 25 -1.00 11.19 -0.50
N GLY A 26 -0.75 10.00 0.04
CA GLY A 26 0.40 9.17 -0.30
C GLY A 26 0.40 8.72 -1.76
N TRP A 27 -0.76 8.67 -2.41
CA TRP A 27 -0.86 8.37 -3.84
C TRP A 27 -0.32 9.49 -4.72
N ILE A 28 -0.55 10.76 -4.38
CA ILE A 28 0.01 11.92 -5.09
C ILE A 28 1.52 11.90 -4.94
N ILE A 29 1.99 11.67 -3.71
CA ILE A 29 3.41 11.59 -3.39
C ILE A 29 4.08 10.42 -4.13
N SER A 30 3.40 9.27 -4.19
CA SER A 30 3.86 8.10 -4.93
C SER A 30 4.02 8.41 -6.42
N LEU A 31 3.02 9.04 -7.06
CA LEU A 31 3.12 9.46 -8.46
C LEU A 31 4.26 10.45 -8.68
N PHE A 32 4.40 11.43 -7.78
CA PHE A 32 5.49 12.39 -7.84
C PHE A 32 6.86 11.70 -7.79
N PHE A 33 7.10 10.81 -6.82
CA PHE A 33 8.38 10.12 -6.68
C PHE A 33 8.64 9.08 -7.78
N ILE A 34 7.61 8.44 -8.35
CA ILE A 34 7.79 7.60 -9.55
C ILE A 34 8.40 8.42 -10.69
N LEU A 35 8.01 9.69 -10.85
CA LEU A 35 8.47 10.57 -11.92
C LEU A 35 9.82 11.23 -11.63
N THR A 36 10.09 11.57 -10.37
CA THR A 36 11.26 12.38 -9.97
C THR A 36 12.45 11.56 -9.47
N GLU A 37 12.23 10.48 -8.75
CA GLU A 37 13.29 9.73 -8.04
C GLU A 37 13.85 8.59 -8.89
N LYS A 38 14.36 8.88 -10.10
CA LYS A 38 14.74 7.85 -11.09
C LYS A 38 15.87 6.91 -10.63
N ASP A 39 16.80 7.41 -9.83
CA ASP A 39 18.00 6.68 -9.41
C ASP A 39 17.84 5.99 -8.04
N ASP A 40 16.88 6.44 -7.22
CA ASP A 40 16.64 5.85 -5.90
C ASP A 40 15.66 4.68 -5.99
N ARG A 41 16.22 3.48 -6.18
CA ARG A 41 15.44 2.24 -6.20
C ARG A 41 14.62 1.99 -4.94
N TYR A 42 15.05 2.51 -3.78
CA TYR A 42 14.30 2.35 -2.53
C TYR A 42 13.02 3.20 -2.55
N VAL A 43 13.15 4.46 -2.94
CA VAL A 43 12.00 5.37 -3.02
C VAL A 43 11.04 4.93 -4.13
N ARG A 44 11.56 4.55 -5.30
CA ARG A 44 10.73 4.02 -6.40
C ARG A 44 9.94 2.78 -6.00
N PHE A 45 10.56 1.85 -5.29
CA PHE A 45 9.86 0.66 -4.80
C PHE A 45 8.68 1.02 -3.90
N ASN A 46 8.90 1.89 -2.90
CA ASN A 46 7.85 2.30 -1.98
C ASN A 46 6.75 3.13 -2.68
N ALA A 47 7.13 3.94 -3.67
CA ALA A 47 6.18 4.70 -4.48
C ALA A 47 5.28 3.78 -5.32
N TYR A 48 5.84 2.80 -6.03
CA TYR A 48 5.03 1.81 -6.76
C TYR A 48 4.18 0.95 -5.81
N GLN A 49 4.75 0.48 -4.70
CA GLN A 49 4.00 -0.33 -3.74
C GLN A 49 2.84 0.46 -3.09
N GLY A 50 3.07 1.73 -2.72
CA GLY A 50 2.04 2.62 -2.18
C GLY A 50 0.91 2.89 -3.18
N LEU A 51 1.25 3.18 -4.44
CA LEU A 51 0.27 3.38 -5.51
C LEU A 51 -0.55 2.12 -5.79
N LEU A 52 0.10 0.95 -5.89
CA LEU A 52 -0.59 -0.33 -6.11
C LEU A 52 -1.47 -0.71 -4.92
N LEU A 53 -1.04 -0.46 -3.69
CA LEU A 53 -1.84 -0.68 -2.49
C LEU A 53 -3.15 0.12 -2.53
N LEU A 54 -3.09 1.39 -2.95
CA LEU A 54 -4.28 2.22 -3.14
C LEU A 54 -5.19 1.66 -4.24
N ILE A 55 -4.63 1.28 -5.39
CA ILE A 55 -5.40 0.71 -6.51
C ILE A 55 -6.13 -0.56 -6.05
N VAL A 56 -5.44 -1.47 -5.36
CA VAL A 56 -6.06 -2.70 -4.83
C VAL A 56 -7.17 -2.36 -3.84
N PHE A 57 -6.94 -1.41 -2.93
CA PHE A 57 -7.99 -0.96 -2.00
C PHE A 57 -9.24 -0.48 -2.73
N PHE A 58 -9.11 0.42 -3.73
CA PHE A 58 -10.26 0.92 -4.49
C PHE A 58 -10.95 -0.17 -5.30
N VAL A 59 -10.20 -1.07 -5.93
CA VAL A 59 -10.77 -2.19 -6.71
C VAL A 59 -11.60 -3.10 -5.80
N VAL A 60 -11.08 -3.46 -4.63
CA VAL A 60 -11.82 -4.29 -3.65
C VAL A 60 -13.03 -3.53 -3.11
N TYR A 61 -12.89 -2.24 -2.79
CA TYR A 61 -14.00 -1.43 -2.30
C TYR A 61 -15.14 -1.35 -3.33
N MET A 62 -14.82 -1.03 -4.59
CA MET A 62 -15.80 -0.99 -5.67
C MET A 62 -16.43 -2.36 -5.95
N ALA A 63 -15.68 -3.45 -5.85
CA ALA A 63 -16.23 -4.80 -5.99
C ALA A 63 -17.27 -5.10 -4.89
N LEU A 64 -17.01 -4.66 -3.65
CA LEU A 64 -17.98 -4.76 -2.56
C LEU A 64 -19.21 -3.87 -2.78
N ASP A 65 -19.06 -2.68 -3.37
CA ASP A 65 -20.19 -1.82 -3.75
C ASP A 65 -21.09 -2.51 -4.77
N VAL A 66 -20.51 -3.07 -5.84
CA VAL A 66 -21.25 -3.80 -6.88
C VAL A 66 -21.96 -5.01 -6.27
N LEU A 67 -21.27 -5.80 -5.44
CA LEU A 67 -21.87 -6.96 -4.79
C LEU A 67 -23.02 -6.57 -3.85
N SER A 68 -22.86 -5.48 -3.10
CA SER A 68 -23.91 -4.93 -2.22
C SER A 68 -25.15 -4.54 -3.02
N ALA A 69 -24.98 -3.91 -4.19
CA ALA A 69 -26.10 -3.52 -5.05
C ALA A 69 -26.84 -4.73 -5.63
N LEU A 70 -26.11 -5.77 -6.02
CA LEU A 70 -26.69 -7.02 -6.56
C LEU A 70 -27.44 -7.83 -5.50
N MET A 71 -27.01 -7.76 -4.23
CA MET A 71 -27.55 -8.56 -3.12
C MET A 71 -28.51 -7.78 -2.20
N ALA A 72 -28.92 -6.57 -2.60
CA ALA A 72 -29.74 -5.68 -1.77
C ALA A 72 -31.09 -6.30 -1.32
N GLN A 73 -31.60 -7.29 -2.06
CA GLN A 73 -32.86 -7.98 -1.75
C GLN A 73 -32.70 -9.18 -0.80
N THR A 74 -31.47 -9.51 -0.39
CA THR A 74 -31.16 -10.65 0.48
C THR A 74 -30.52 -10.18 1.79
N LEU A 75 -31.22 -10.35 2.91
CA LEU A 75 -30.83 -9.78 4.21
C LEU A 75 -29.49 -10.30 4.76
N TYR A 76 -29.24 -11.62 4.71
CA TYR A 76 -28.04 -12.21 5.29
C TYR A 76 -26.73 -11.90 4.51
N PRO A 77 -26.70 -11.98 3.17
CA PRO A 77 -25.52 -11.59 2.39
C PRO A 77 -25.17 -10.11 2.51
N GLU A 78 -26.17 -9.23 2.62
CA GLU A 78 -25.97 -7.78 2.73
C GLU A 78 -25.20 -7.40 4.01
N LEU A 79 -25.57 -8.00 5.16
CA LEU A 79 -24.91 -7.70 6.44
C LEU A 79 -23.41 -8.05 6.40
N ALA A 80 -23.04 -9.19 5.82
CA ALA A 80 -21.65 -9.60 5.70
C ALA A 80 -20.84 -8.64 4.83
N ILE A 81 -21.39 -8.20 3.70
CA ILE A 81 -20.77 -7.21 2.80
C ILE A 81 -20.61 -5.87 3.51
N ALA A 82 -21.64 -5.42 4.23
CA ALA A 82 -21.61 -4.16 4.97
C ALA A 82 -20.55 -4.16 6.09
N ILE A 83 -20.33 -5.30 6.77
CA ILE A 83 -19.25 -5.45 7.75
C ILE A 83 -17.89 -5.41 7.03
N ALA A 84 -17.71 -6.17 5.94
CA ALA A 84 -16.46 -6.19 5.17
C ALA A 84 -16.06 -4.79 4.68
N LYS A 85 -17.02 -4.00 4.17
CA LYS A 85 -16.79 -2.62 3.72
C LYS A 85 -16.34 -1.69 4.83
N ARG A 86 -16.82 -1.87 6.07
CA ARG A 86 -16.39 -1.06 7.23
C ARG A 86 -15.01 -1.46 7.74
N LEU A 87 -14.65 -2.74 7.65
CA LEU A 87 -13.34 -3.24 8.07
C LEU A 87 -12.23 -2.94 7.06
N LEU A 88 -12.55 -2.89 5.77
CA LEU A 88 -11.55 -2.71 4.71
C LEU A 88 -10.68 -1.43 4.87
N PRO A 89 -11.24 -0.23 5.17
CA PRO A 89 -10.43 0.96 5.44
C PRO A 89 -9.54 0.83 6.69
N ILE A 90 -9.99 0.10 7.71
CA ILE A 90 -9.22 -0.15 8.93
C ILE A 90 -8.01 -1.05 8.61
N ILE A 91 -8.22 -2.10 7.81
CA ILE A 91 -7.16 -2.98 7.34
C ILE A 91 -6.16 -2.20 6.48
N TYR A 92 -6.65 -1.39 5.53
CA TYR A 92 -5.81 -0.53 4.70
C TYR A 92 -4.96 0.41 5.56
N LEU A 93 -5.57 1.08 6.55
CA LEU A 93 -4.85 1.94 7.48
C LEU A 93 -3.77 1.17 8.26
N GLY A 94 -4.09 -0.01 8.79
CA GLY A 94 -3.14 -0.84 9.53
C GLY A 94 -1.94 -1.27 8.67
N VAL A 95 -2.19 -1.68 7.42
CA VAL A 95 -1.14 -2.02 6.46
C VAL A 95 -0.29 -0.78 6.11
N SER A 96 -0.92 0.36 5.86
CA SER A 96 -0.22 1.62 5.58
C SER A 96 0.67 2.04 6.74
N LEU A 97 0.20 1.98 7.98
CA LEU A 97 1.00 2.30 9.17
C LEU A 97 2.18 1.34 9.36
N LEU A 98 1.98 0.04 9.11
CA LEU A 98 3.05 -0.94 9.14
C LEU A 98 4.14 -0.63 8.09
N LEU A 99 3.72 -0.24 6.88
CA LEU A 99 4.63 0.11 5.80
C LEU A 99 5.36 1.43 6.06
N ILE A 100 4.69 2.43 6.64
CA ILE A 100 5.33 3.65 7.14
C ILE A 100 6.42 3.29 8.15
N TYR A 101 6.09 2.49 9.17
CA TYR A 101 7.04 2.09 10.19
C TYR A 101 8.26 1.35 9.61
N LYS A 102 8.02 0.38 8.73
CA LYS A 102 9.09 -0.36 8.05
C LYS A 102 9.93 0.54 7.14
N SER A 103 9.31 1.49 6.45
CA SER A 103 10.02 2.44 5.61
C SER A 103 10.93 3.36 6.43
N LEU A 104 10.47 3.82 7.59
CA LEU A 104 11.28 4.63 8.52
C LEU A 104 12.48 3.85 9.09
N LEU A 105 12.38 2.53 9.21
CA LEU A 105 13.50 1.66 9.57
C LEU A 105 14.50 1.43 8.42
N GLY A 106 14.14 1.81 7.20
CA GLY A 106 14.90 1.53 5.98
C GLY A 106 14.74 0.12 5.46
N GLU A 107 13.74 -0.61 5.95
CA GLU A 107 13.43 -1.98 5.52
C GLU A 107 12.45 -1.95 4.34
N ARG A 108 12.63 -2.85 3.37
CA ARG A 108 11.66 -3.08 2.29
C ARG A 108 10.75 -4.24 2.68
N LEU A 109 9.58 -3.92 3.25
CA LEU A 109 8.56 -4.94 3.47
C LEU A 109 7.81 -5.20 2.15
N LEU A 110 8.02 -6.39 1.60
CA LEU A 110 7.34 -6.87 0.41
C LEU A 110 5.97 -7.43 0.74
N LEU A 111 4.91 -6.79 0.23
CA LEU A 111 3.60 -7.41 0.24
C LEU A 111 3.57 -8.57 -0.78
N PRO A 112 2.95 -9.74 -0.49
CA PRO A 112 3.10 -10.95 -1.28
C PRO A 112 2.79 -10.77 -2.78
N THR A 113 1.68 -10.10 -3.09
CA THR A 113 1.23 -9.86 -4.47
C THR A 113 1.62 -8.47 -4.94
N ILE A 114 1.38 -7.45 -4.10
CA ILE A 114 1.59 -6.03 -4.42
C ILE A 114 3.08 -5.69 -4.47
N GLY A 115 3.88 -6.18 -3.53
CA GLY A 115 5.31 -5.94 -3.46
C GLY A 115 6.07 -6.58 -4.63
N LYS A 116 5.70 -7.80 -5.02
CA LYS A 116 6.29 -8.45 -6.21
C LYS A 116 5.96 -7.69 -7.50
N ALA A 117 4.76 -7.10 -7.60
CA ALA A 117 4.40 -6.27 -8.73
C ALA A 117 5.19 -4.95 -8.75
N ALA A 118 5.42 -4.34 -7.57
CA ALA A 118 6.23 -3.13 -7.43
C ALA A 118 7.71 -3.37 -7.78
N GLU A 119 8.32 -4.49 -7.34
CA GLU A 119 9.71 -4.82 -7.67
C GLU A 119 9.98 -4.88 -9.18
N ARG A 120 9.01 -5.35 -9.97
CA ARG A 120 9.15 -5.44 -11.43
C ARG A 120 9.23 -4.06 -12.13
N GLN A 121 8.90 -2.98 -11.43
CA GLN A 121 8.87 -1.63 -11.98
C GLN A 121 10.12 -0.80 -11.64
N VAL A 122 10.99 -1.32 -10.76
CA VAL A 122 12.16 -0.61 -10.24
C VAL A 122 13.43 -1.07 -10.93
#